data_AF-A0A496WSM2-F1
#
_entry.id   AF-A0A496WSM2-F1
#
_cell.length_a   1.000
_cell.length_b   1.000
_cell.length_c   1.000
_cell.angle_alpha   90.00
_cell.angle_beta   90.00
_cell.angle_gamma   90.00
#
_symmetry.space_group_name_H-M   'P 1'
#
loop_
_entity.id
_entity.type
_entity.pdbx_description
1 polymer ?
#
loop_
_entity_poly.entity_id
_entity_poly.type
_entity_poly.pdbx_seq_one_letter_code
_entity_poly.pdbx_strand_id
1 'polypeptide(L)'
;MIVMTLVSPDLTLSDIQAFRSGKSWQYSRVLHQDLDGFDLRSAGYDFDVPMIIIMGAHDWTTPVKQAREYFQHIEAPYKKFVELEHSAHMSLYAEPGRLLNVLVTDALPLSASIK
;
A
#
# COMPACT_ATOMS: atom_id res chain seq x y z
N MET A 1 -8.98 0.56 -13.88
CA MET A 1 -7.77 1.38 -14.15
C MET A 1 -8.03 2.60 -15.05
N ILE A 2 -8.77 2.48 -16.18
CA ILE A 2 -8.94 3.60 -17.13
C ILE A 2 -9.51 4.90 -16.51
N VAL A 3 -10.51 4.79 -15.62
CA VAL A 3 -11.13 5.97 -14.98
C VAL A 3 -10.12 6.71 -14.09
N MET A 4 -9.33 5.97 -13.29
CA MET A 4 -8.29 6.55 -12.43
C MET A 4 -7.24 7.33 -13.21
N THR A 5 -6.86 6.83 -14.39
CA THR A 5 -5.87 7.48 -15.24
C THR A 5 -6.38 8.79 -15.86
N LEU A 6 -7.68 8.87 -16.17
CA LEU A 6 -8.28 10.04 -16.82
C LEU A 6 -8.55 11.22 -15.87
N VAL A 7 -8.61 10.97 -14.56
CA VAL A 7 -8.94 11.99 -13.54
C VAL A 7 -7.74 12.40 -12.69
N SER A 8 -6.57 11.82 -12.92
CA SER A 8 -5.35 12.18 -12.19
C SER A 8 -4.82 13.52 -12.68
N PRO A 9 -4.54 14.48 -11.76
CA PRO A 9 -3.96 15.77 -12.14
C PRO A 9 -2.49 15.65 -12.59
N ASP A 10 -1.82 14.54 -12.26
CA ASP A 10 -0.39 14.34 -12.48
C ASP A 10 -0.07 13.58 -13.78
N LEU A 11 -1.11 13.12 -14.50
CA LEU A 11 -0.95 12.31 -15.71
C LEU A 11 -1.31 13.11 -16.96
N THR A 12 -0.40 13.08 -17.94
CA THR A 12 -0.66 13.65 -19.26
C THR A 12 -1.26 12.61 -20.20
N LEU A 13 -1.89 13.06 -21.29
CA LEU A 13 -2.39 12.16 -22.35
C LEU A 13 -1.30 11.26 -22.94
N SER A 14 -0.05 11.75 -22.98
CA SER A 14 1.11 10.97 -23.41
C SER A 14 1.39 9.80 -22.47
N ASP A 15 1.26 10.01 -21.15
CA ASP A 15 1.46 8.96 -20.14
C ASP A 15 0.37 7.88 -20.24
N ILE A 16 -0.87 8.28 -20.54
CA ILE A 16 -1.99 7.34 -20.80
C ILE A 16 -1.70 6.49 -22.04
N GLN A 17 -1.22 7.11 -23.11
CA GLN A 17 -0.86 6.40 -24.34
C GLN A 17 0.33 5.45 -24.11
N ALA A 18 1.33 5.88 -23.35
CA ALA A 18 2.47 5.06 -22.95
C ALA A 18 2.01 3.83 -22.15
N PHE A 19 1.13 4.01 -21.17
CA PHE A 19 0.52 2.92 -20.39
C PHE A 19 -0.19 1.90 -21.29
N ARG A 20 -1.02 2.36 -22.24
CA ARG A 20 -1.74 1.48 -23.18
C ARG A 20 -0.80 0.75 -24.14
N SER A 21 0.35 1.33 -24.45
CA SER A 21 1.37 0.73 -25.33
C SER A 21 2.26 -0.31 -24.64
N GLY A 22 2.01 -0.63 -23.36
CA GLY A 22 2.85 -1.55 -22.58
C GLY A 22 4.16 -0.93 -22.08
N LYS A 23 4.34 0.40 -22.24
CA LYS A 23 5.48 1.15 -21.70
C LYS A 23 5.16 1.65 -20.29
N SER A 24 4.63 0.77 -19.44
CA SER A 24 4.22 1.08 -18.06
C SER A 24 5.36 1.63 -17.20
N TRP A 25 6.63 1.37 -17.56
CA TRP A 25 7.81 1.97 -16.93
C TRP A 25 7.91 3.50 -17.10
N GLN A 26 7.23 4.08 -18.10
CA GLN A 26 7.14 5.54 -18.27
C GLN A 26 6.11 6.15 -17.32
N TYR A 27 5.09 5.38 -16.94
CA TYR A 27 4.08 5.80 -15.95
C TYR A 27 4.67 5.96 -14.56
N SER A 28 5.62 5.10 -14.20
CA SER A 28 6.35 5.21 -12.95
C SER A 28 7.42 6.29 -12.98
N ARG A 29 7.66 7.03 -14.09
CA ARG A 29 8.75 8.03 -14.17
C ARG A 29 8.63 9.12 -13.11
N VAL A 30 7.41 9.55 -12.79
CA VAL A 30 7.16 10.53 -11.72
C VAL A 30 7.58 9.96 -10.37
N LEU A 31 7.22 8.71 -10.10
CA LEU A 31 7.61 8.01 -8.87
C LEU A 31 9.10 7.62 -8.85
N HIS A 32 9.70 7.32 -10.00
CA HIS A 32 11.11 6.94 -10.11
C HIS A 32 12.04 8.07 -9.70
N GLN A 33 11.68 9.34 -9.96
CA GLN A 33 12.51 10.45 -9.52
C GLN A 33 12.69 10.49 -7.99
N ASP A 34 11.64 10.14 -7.25
CA ASP A 34 11.65 10.17 -5.78
C ASP A 34 12.04 8.81 -5.16
N LEU A 35 11.81 7.71 -5.87
CA LEU A 35 12.06 6.35 -5.39
C LEU A 35 13.41 5.76 -5.84
N ASP A 36 14.05 6.32 -6.88
CA ASP A 36 15.34 5.83 -7.35
C ASP A 36 16.42 6.06 -6.27
N GLY A 37 16.92 4.96 -5.71
CA GLY A 37 17.91 4.99 -4.62
C GLY A 37 17.32 5.19 -3.23
N PHE A 38 15.98 5.31 -3.09
CA PHE A 38 15.34 5.39 -1.79
C PHE A 38 15.34 4.04 -1.09
N ASP A 39 16.01 3.96 0.06
CA ASP A 39 16.00 2.79 0.93
C ASP A 39 15.06 3.01 2.11
N LEU A 40 13.89 2.38 2.08
CA LEU A 40 12.91 2.47 3.17
C LEU A 40 13.51 2.05 4.53
N ARG A 41 14.50 1.16 4.55
CA ARG A 41 15.16 0.71 5.80
C ARG A 41 15.96 1.83 6.46
N SER A 42 16.39 2.82 5.68
CA SER A 42 17.10 4.00 6.20
C SER A 42 16.16 5.06 6.80
N ALA A 43 14.85 4.96 6.51
CA ALA A 43 13.85 5.90 7.01
C ALA A 43 13.48 5.68 8.49
N GLY A 44 14.00 4.62 9.11
CA GLY A 44 13.69 4.25 10.49
C GLY A 44 12.42 3.39 10.61
N TYR A 45 12.17 2.93 11.83
CA TYR A 45 11.05 2.04 12.14
C TYR A 45 10.14 2.59 13.25
N ASP A 46 10.42 3.77 13.77
CA ASP A 46 9.68 4.42 14.84
C ASP A 46 8.56 5.28 14.27
N PHE A 47 7.32 4.98 14.67
CA PHE A 47 6.14 5.70 14.25
C PHE A 47 5.37 6.20 15.47
N ASP A 48 5.14 7.52 15.54
CA ASP A 48 4.34 8.14 16.62
C ASP A 48 2.82 7.89 16.46
N VAL A 49 2.42 7.11 15.46
CA VAL A 49 1.02 6.84 15.10
C VAL A 49 0.73 5.33 15.06
N PRO A 50 -0.52 4.92 15.29
CA PRO A 50 -0.91 3.52 15.12
C PRO A 50 -0.67 3.00 13.69
N MET A 51 -0.13 1.78 13.57
CA MET A 51 0.23 1.16 12.29
C MET A 51 -0.56 -0.14 12.07
N ILE A 52 -1.39 -0.19 11.03
CA ILE A 52 -2.09 -1.42 10.60
C ILE A 52 -1.67 -1.75 9.17
N ILE A 53 -1.04 -2.90 8.97
CA ILE A 53 -0.74 -3.43 7.62
C ILE A 53 -1.79 -4.48 7.28
N ILE A 54 -2.46 -4.30 6.13
CA ILE A 54 -3.47 -5.24 5.61
C ILE A 54 -3.02 -5.67 4.22
N MET A 55 -2.83 -6.96 4.00
CA MET A 55 -2.39 -7.47 2.70
C MET A 55 -2.81 -8.91 2.43
N GLY A 56 -2.80 -9.30 1.15
CA GLY A 56 -3.11 -10.66 0.72
C GLY A 56 -1.98 -11.64 1.01
N ALA A 57 -2.33 -12.83 1.52
CA ALA A 57 -1.36 -13.90 1.81
C ALA A 57 -0.62 -14.41 0.56
N HIS A 58 -1.18 -14.18 -0.63
CA HIS A 58 -0.64 -14.64 -1.91
C HIS A 58 -0.11 -13.50 -2.79
N ASP A 59 0.20 -12.34 -2.21
CA ASP A 59 0.80 -11.24 -2.98
C ASP A 59 2.25 -11.57 -3.37
N TRP A 60 2.56 -11.50 -4.67
CA TRP A 60 3.92 -11.70 -5.20
C TRP A 60 4.55 -10.38 -5.67
N THR A 61 3.77 -9.31 -5.76
CA THR A 61 4.24 -7.96 -6.12
C THR A 61 4.88 -7.29 -4.92
N THR A 62 4.23 -7.41 -3.76
CA THR A 62 4.76 -7.00 -2.45
C THR A 62 4.66 -8.19 -1.50
N PRO A 63 5.65 -9.11 -1.52
CA PRO A 63 5.44 -10.40 -0.89
C PRO A 63 5.34 -10.33 0.62
N VAL A 64 4.37 -11.09 1.14
CA VAL A 64 3.91 -11.04 2.54
C VAL A 64 5.03 -11.32 3.54
N LYS A 65 5.99 -12.18 3.17
CA LYS A 65 7.13 -12.52 4.01
C LYS A 65 7.99 -11.28 4.33
N GLN A 66 8.34 -10.49 3.31
CA GLN A 66 9.16 -9.29 3.46
C GLN A 66 8.41 -8.21 4.23
N ALA A 67 7.10 -8.07 4.00
CA ALA A 67 6.28 -7.14 4.77
C ALA A 67 6.18 -7.54 6.26
N ARG A 68 6.11 -8.85 6.56
CA ARG A 68 6.12 -9.36 7.93
C ARG A 68 7.47 -9.12 8.61
N GLU A 69 8.57 -9.36 7.91
CA GLU A 69 9.93 -9.05 8.40
C GLU A 69 10.08 -7.55 8.68
N TYR A 70 9.59 -6.69 7.79
CA TYR A 70 9.55 -5.24 8.02
C TYR A 70 8.71 -4.87 9.25
N PHE A 71 7.51 -5.43 9.38
CA PHE A 71 6.60 -5.18 10.50
C PHE A 71 7.18 -5.55 11.88
N GLN A 72 8.06 -6.55 11.93
CA GLN A 72 8.75 -6.92 13.18
C GLN A 72 9.59 -5.78 13.73
N HIS A 73 10.21 -4.98 12.85
CA HIS A 73 11.07 -3.86 13.23
C HIS A 73 10.27 -2.61 13.63
N ILE A 74 9.01 -2.46 13.17
CA ILE A 74 8.17 -1.29 13.46
C ILE A 74 7.95 -1.11 14.96
N GLU A 75 8.20 0.08 15.48
CA GLU A 75 7.77 0.54 16.80
C GLU A 75 6.65 1.55 16.62
N ALA A 76 5.53 1.34 17.32
CA ALA A 76 4.34 2.20 17.22
C ALA A 76 3.50 2.09 18.49
N PRO A 77 2.71 3.11 18.87
CA PRO A 77 1.81 3.06 20.03
C PRO A 77 0.77 1.94 19.93
N TYR A 78 0.45 1.52 18.71
CA TYR A 78 -0.31 0.31 18.41
C TYR A 78 0.15 -0.23 17.05
N LYS A 79 0.36 -1.54 16.93
CA LYS A 79 0.63 -2.17 15.63
C LYS A 79 -0.14 -3.46 15.42
N LYS A 80 -0.69 -3.65 14.20
CA LYS A 80 -1.36 -4.90 13.81
C LYS A 80 -1.00 -5.29 12.37
N PHE A 81 -0.75 -6.58 12.15
CA PHE A 81 -0.53 -7.15 10.83
C PHE A 81 -1.69 -8.08 10.50
N VAL A 82 -2.38 -7.83 9.38
CA VAL A 82 -3.55 -8.60 8.95
C VAL A 82 -3.27 -9.21 7.58
N GLU A 83 -3.28 -10.54 7.54
CA GLU A 83 -3.21 -11.30 6.30
C GLU A 83 -4.60 -11.74 5.85
N LEU A 84 -4.92 -11.39 4.61
CA LEU A 84 -6.13 -11.80 3.93
C LEU A 84 -5.85 -13.11 3.19
N GLU A 85 -6.24 -14.21 3.84
CA GLU A 85 -5.94 -15.60 3.47
C GLU A 85 -6.32 -15.99 2.04
N HIS A 86 -7.28 -15.32 1.41
CA HIS A 86 -7.77 -15.66 0.07
C HIS A 86 -7.50 -14.55 -0.95
N SER A 87 -6.54 -13.67 -0.66
CA SER A 87 -6.21 -12.51 -1.47
C SER A 87 -4.75 -12.49 -1.90
N ALA A 88 -4.50 -11.84 -3.04
CA ALA A 88 -3.16 -11.44 -3.51
C ALA A 88 -3.07 -9.90 -3.53
N HIS A 89 -2.31 -9.32 -4.47
CA HIS A 89 -2.02 -7.88 -4.54
C HIS A 89 -3.25 -6.96 -4.48
N MET A 90 -4.34 -7.36 -5.13
CA MET A 90 -5.58 -6.57 -5.19
C MET A 90 -6.53 -6.90 -4.03
N SER A 91 -6.01 -6.98 -2.79
CA SER A 91 -6.74 -7.53 -1.64
C SER A 91 -8.00 -6.76 -1.27
N LEU A 92 -8.01 -5.43 -1.50
CA LEU A 92 -9.19 -4.55 -1.39
C LEU A 92 -10.39 -5.09 -2.17
N TYR A 93 -10.14 -5.63 -3.37
CA TYR A 93 -11.19 -6.10 -4.27
C TYR A 93 -11.52 -7.58 -4.06
N ALA A 94 -10.55 -8.38 -3.62
CA ALA A 94 -10.72 -9.81 -3.40
C ALA A 94 -11.52 -10.11 -2.12
N GLU A 95 -11.24 -9.42 -1.01
CA GLU A 95 -11.92 -9.63 0.28
C GLU A 95 -12.44 -8.31 0.90
N PRO A 96 -13.32 -7.56 0.21
CA PRO A 96 -13.77 -6.23 0.64
C PRO A 96 -14.48 -6.26 2.00
N GLY A 97 -15.24 -7.32 2.30
CA GLY A 97 -15.91 -7.47 3.59
C GLY A 97 -14.94 -7.64 4.76
N ARG A 98 -13.85 -8.38 4.57
CA ARG A 98 -12.83 -8.54 5.61
C ARG A 98 -12.02 -7.27 5.80
N LEU A 99 -11.69 -6.58 4.71
CA LEU A 99 -11.06 -5.27 4.79
C LEU A 99 -11.95 -4.31 5.61
N LEU A 100 -13.23 -4.21 5.27
CA LEU A 100 -14.17 -3.36 6.01
C LEU A 100 -14.23 -3.72 7.49
N ASN A 101 -14.27 -5.01 7.82
CA ASN A 101 -14.25 -5.46 9.20
C ASN A 101 -13.01 -4.94 9.93
N VAL A 102 -11.81 -5.11 9.37
CA VAL A 102 -10.56 -4.60 9.98
C VAL A 102 -10.60 -3.08 10.16
N LEU A 103 -11.10 -2.34 9.17
CA LEU A 103 -11.23 -0.89 9.28
C LEU A 103 -12.16 -0.47 10.42
N VAL A 104 -13.30 -1.15 10.58
CA VAL A 104 -14.30 -0.82 11.62
C VAL A 104 -13.86 -1.30 13.00
N THR A 105 -13.24 -2.49 13.11
CA THR A 105 -12.91 -3.09 14.40
C THR A 105 -11.56 -2.66 14.94
N ASP A 106 -10.60 -2.36 14.07
CA ASP A 106 -9.23 -2.03 14.46
C ASP A 106 -8.88 -0.58 14.18
N ALA A 107 -9.14 -0.05 12.99
CA ALA A 107 -8.71 1.30 12.63
C ALA A 107 -9.61 2.41 13.23
N LEU A 108 -10.93 2.26 13.14
CA LEU A 108 -11.89 3.28 13.61
C LEU A 108 -11.78 3.61 15.10
N PRO A 109 -11.59 2.65 16.03
CA PRO A 109 -11.39 2.99 17.45
C PRO A 109 -10.13 3.83 17.70
N LEU A 110 -9.09 3.65 16.89
CA LEU A 110 -7.83 4.36 17.02
C LEU A 110 -7.95 5.82 16.58
N SER A 111 -8.86 6.15 15.65
CA SER A 111 -9.05 7.52 15.19
C SER A 111 -9.61 8.46 16.26
N ALA A 112 -10.28 7.92 17.28
CA ALA A 112 -10.75 8.70 18.43
C ALA A 112 -9.63 9.02 19.44
N SER A 113 -8.49 8.33 19.34
CA SER A 113 -7.37 8.41 20.30
C SER A 113 -6.25 9.35 19.86
N ILE A 114 -6.27 9.79 18.59
CA ILE A 114 -5.30 10.72 18.01
C ILE A 114 -5.88 12.13 18.17
N LYS A 115 -5.33 12.92 19.11
CA LYS A 115 -5.60 14.35 19.27
C LYS A 115 -4.47 15.18 18.70
#